data_AF-A0AAW2JUY3-F1
#
_entry.id   AF-A0AAW2JUY3-F1
#
_cell.length_a   1.000
_cell.length_b   1.000
_cell.length_c   1.000
_cell.angle_alpha   90.00
_cell.angle_beta   90.00
_cell.angle_gamma   90.00
#
_symmetry.space_group_name_H-M   'P 1'
#
loop_
_entity.id
_entity.type
_entity.pdbx_description
1 polymer ?
#
loop_
_entity_poly.entity_id
_entity_poly.type
_entity_poly.pdbx_seq_one_letter_code
_entity_poly.pdbx_strand_id
1 'polypeptide(L)'
;MGFIKDLALLACILTISFFTCTHAATFDITNRCSYTVWAAASPGGGRRLNTGQSWRINVAPGTVQARIWGRTNCNFDGNGRGQCQTGDCNGLLECRGYGRPPNTLAEFALNQFSNLDFVDISLVDGFNVPMEFSPTTNVCQNLRCTGRINEECPNVLRAPGGCNNPCTVFGTNQYCCTNGLEAAARQIIRGFLSRGALMLIAILRMIRQVFSLALLREREWKMVSAASWGRRGRGCAAGDEGGFRRGRGRGRIWVGGAREGWGGGGGVGGLRG
;
A
#
# COMPACT_ATOMS: atom_id res chain seq x y z
N MET A 1 0.42 -30.37 51.18
CA MET A 1 1.02 -29.07 50.79
C MET A 1 1.90 -29.13 49.53
N GLY A 2 2.38 -30.29 49.07
CA GLY A 2 3.15 -30.40 47.81
C GLY A 2 2.34 -30.22 46.54
N PHE A 3 1.19 -30.90 46.44
CA PHE A 3 0.30 -30.87 45.26
C PHE A 3 -0.14 -29.47 44.80
N ILE A 4 -0.34 -28.53 45.73
CA ILE A 4 -0.74 -27.15 45.41
C ILE A 4 0.44 -26.36 44.80
N LYS A 5 1.68 -26.67 45.21
CA LYS A 5 2.88 -26.05 44.63
C LYS A 5 3.13 -26.53 43.21
N ASP A 6 2.89 -27.81 42.93
CA ASP A 6 3.07 -28.39 41.59
C ASP A 6 2.01 -27.87 40.61
N LEU A 7 0.75 -27.71 41.04
CA LEU A 7 -0.31 -27.07 40.24
C LEU A 7 -0.01 -25.59 39.96
N ALA A 8 0.50 -24.84 40.95
CA ALA A 8 0.86 -23.44 40.77
C ALA A 8 2.07 -23.29 39.82
N LEU A 9 3.04 -24.20 39.88
CA LEU A 9 4.19 -24.22 38.98
C LEU A 9 3.77 -24.55 37.53
N LEU A 10 2.88 -25.52 37.36
CA LEU A 10 2.34 -25.89 36.04
C LEU A 10 1.50 -24.76 35.42
N ALA A 11 0.70 -24.05 36.23
CA ALA A 11 -0.05 -22.87 35.80
C ALA A 11 0.87 -21.69 35.42
N CYS A 12 1.99 -21.48 36.13
CA CYS A 12 3.03 -20.53 35.74
C CYS A 12 3.73 -20.90 34.42
N ILE A 13 4.05 -22.19 34.21
CA ILE A 13 4.68 -22.66 32.97
C ILE A 13 3.71 -22.54 31.77
N LEU A 14 2.41 -22.81 31.98
CA LEU A 14 1.38 -22.63 30.95
C LEU A 14 1.20 -21.15 30.57
N THR A 15 1.24 -20.23 31.54
CA THR A 15 1.08 -18.78 31.29
C THR A 15 2.30 -18.14 30.62
N ILE A 16 3.51 -18.64 30.88
CA ILE A 16 4.74 -18.18 30.20
C ILE A 16 4.80 -18.67 28.73
N SER A 17 4.17 -19.81 28.41
CA SER A 17 4.14 -20.39 27.06
C SER A 17 3.24 -19.66 26.05
N PHE A 18 2.45 -18.67 26.49
CA PHE A 18 1.57 -17.85 25.63
C PHE A 18 2.07 -16.42 25.37
N PHE A 19 3.33 -16.11 25.67
CA PHE A 19 3.95 -14.86 25.19
C PHE A 19 4.31 -14.99 23.71
N THR A 20 3.33 -14.78 22.82
CA THR A 20 3.66 -14.48 21.42
C THR A 20 4.27 -13.08 21.39
N CYS A 21 5.59 -13.01 21.17
CA CYS A 21 6.28 -11.74 20.97
C CYS A 21 5.88 -11.21 19.57
N THR A 22 4.77 -10.48 19.50
CA THR A 22 4.29 -9.85 18.27
C THR A 22 5.08 -8.56 18.04
N HIS A 23 6.15 -8.65 17.23
CA HIS A 23 6.92 -7.46 16.87
C HIS A 23 6.16 -6.62 15.84
N ALA A 24 5.91 -5.35 16.20
CA ALA A 24 5.41 -4.34 15.27
C ALA A 24 6.36 -4.18 14.08
N ALA A 25 5.79 -3.98 12.89
CA ALA A 25 6.55 -3.58 11.73
C ALA A 25 6.97 -2.12 11.85
N THR A 26 8.20 -1.81 11.46
CA THR A 26 8.72 -0.44 11.50
C THR A 26 8.77 0.12 10.08
N PHE A 27 8.19 1.31 9.87
CA PHE A 27 8.28 2.05 8.63
C PHE A 27 9.08 3.34 8.83
N ASP A 28 10.13 3.50 8.05
CA ASP A 28 10.88 4.76 7.95
C ASP A 28 10.41 5.55 6.75
N ILE A 29 9.63 6.60 7.01
CA ILE A 29 9.07 7.50 5.99
C ILE A 29 10.01 8.68 5.83
N THR A 30 10.63 8.84 4.66
CA THR A 30 11.61 9.92 4.44
C THR A 30 11.21 10.80 3.27
N ASN A 31 11.25 12.12 3.48
CA ASN A 31 11.03 13.08 2.41
C ASN A 31 12.33 13.33 1.64
N ARG A 32 12.37 12.88 0.38
CA ARG A 32 13.46 13.17 -0.57
C ARG A 32 13.07 14.24 -1.60
N CYS A 33 11.87 14.80 -1.51
CA CYS A 33 11.47 15.91 -2.37
C CYS A 33 12.28 17.17 -2.02
N SER A 34 12.48 18.05 -3.00
CA SER A 34 13.06 19.38 -2.79
C SER A 34 12.10 20.37 -2.13
N TYR A 35 10.95 19.89 -1.66
CA TYR A 35 9.89 20.68 -1.03
C TYR A 35 9.37 19.96 0.22
N THR A 36 8.69 20.70 1.10
CA THR A 36 8.07 20.13 2.30
C THR A 36 6.89 19.24 1.93
N VAL A 37 6.81 18.08 2.56
CA VAL A 37 5.63 17.20 2.51
C VAL A 37 5.09 16.99 3.91
N TRP A 38 3.78 16.82 4.04
CA TRP A 38 3.17 16.37 5.28
C TRP A 38 2.85 14.89 5.12
N ALA A 39 3.76 14.04 5.56
CA ALA A 39 3.54 12.61 5.57
C ALA A 39 2.29 12.28 6.39
N ALA A 40 1.58 11.25 5.96
CA ALA A 40 0.37 10.77 6.60
C ALA A 40 0.35 9.25 6.57
N ALA A 41 -0.22 8.66 7.60
CA ALA A 41 -0.35 7.22 7.77
C ALA A 41 -1.69 6.90 8.45
N SER A 42 -2.39 5.88 7.96
CA SER A 42 -3.58 5.34 8.59
C SER A 42 -3.44 3.82 8.67
N PRO A 43 -3.21 3.22 9.85
CA PRO A 43 -2.94 3.90 11.12
C PRO A 43 -1.55 4.56 11.16
N GLY A 44 -1.39 5.61 11.98
CA GLY A 44 -0.08 6.20 12.28
C GLY A 44 -0.08 7.72 12.50
N GLY A 45 -1.06 8.43 11.96
CA GLY A 45 -1.19 9.88 12.14
C GLY A 45 -0.58 10.68 10.99
N GLY A 46 0.14 11.75 11.28
CA GLY A 46 0.83 12.52 10.25
C GLY A 46 1.89 13.49 10.79
N ARG A 47 2.91 13.77 9.98
CA ARG A 47 4.04 14.61 10.36
C ARG A 47 4.50 15.50 9.22
N ARG A 48 4.80 16.76 9.52
CA ARG A 48 5.50 17.67 8.60
C ARG A 48 6.95 17.23 8.44
N LEU A 49 7.39 17.02 7.21
CA LEU A 49 8.75 16.64 6.85
C LEU A 49 9.33 17.64 5.85
N ASN A 50 10.32 18.42 6.29
CA ASN A 50 11.20 19.15 5.39
C ASN A 50 12.04 18.17 4.55
N THR A 51 12.70 18.68 3.51
CA THR A 51 13.64 17.90 2.70
C THR A 51 14.68 17.20 3.57
N GLY A 52 14.87 15.90 3.35
CA GLY A 52 15.81 15.05 4.07
C GLY A 52 15.33 14.56 5.44
N GLN A 53 14.19 15.05 5.96
CA GLN A 53 13.67 14.59 7.24
C GLN A 53 12.95 13.25 7.13
N SER A 54 13.03 12.48 8.21
CA SER A 54 12.40 11.17 8.34
C SER A 54 11.43 11.09 9.52
N TRP A 55 10.43 10.24 9.38
CA TRP A 55 9.47 9.88 10.41
C TRP A 55 9.38 8.36 10.50
N ARG A 56 9.65 7.83 11.69
CA ARG A 56 9.50 6.42 11.99
C ARG A 56 8.13 6.17 12.62
N ILE A 57 7.40 5.20 12.09
CA ILE A 57 6.17 4.67 12.72
C ILE A 57 6.31 3.18 12.96
N ASN A 58 5.62 2.69 13.99
CA ASN A 58 5.47 1.27 14.28
C ASN A 58 4.02 0.89 14.05
N VAL A 59 3.80 -0.18 13.29
CA VAL A 59 2.48 -0.68 12.94
C VAL A 59 2.35 -2.11 13.43
N ALA A 60 1.26 -2.41 14.14
CA ALA A 60 1.06 -3.73 14.73
C ALA A 60 0.96 -4.82 13.64
N PRO A 61 1.47 -6.04 13.89
CA PRO A 61 1.23 -7.16 12.99
C PRO A 61 -0.27 -7.45 12.90
N GLY A 62 -0.73 -7.95 11.76
CA GLY A 62 -2.16 -8.16 11.50
C GLY A 62 -2.90 -6.91 11.03
N THR A 63 -2.24 -5.74 10.98
CA THR A 63 -2.86 -4.52 10.44
C THR A 63 -3.19 -4.71 8.96
N VAL A 64 -4.42 -4.37 8.57
CA VAL A 64 -4.95 -4.45 7.21
C VAL A 64 -5.39 -3.08 6.72
N GLN A 65 -5.56 -2.93 5.41
CA GLN A 65 -6.04 -1.70 4.76
C GLN A 65 -5.21 -0.46 5.16
N ALA A 66 -3.92 -0.65 5.47
CA ALA A 66 -3.09 0.44 5.92
C ALA A 66 -2.55 1.24 4.73
N ARG A 67 -2.45 2.56 4.92
CA ARG A 67 -1.99 3.49 3.89
C ARG A 67 -0.97 4.46 4.45
N ILE A 68 0.06 4.74 3.65
CA ILE A 68 1.00 5.84 3.85
C ILE A 68 1.04 6.69 2.59
N TRP A 69 0.95 8.01 2.73
CA TRP A 69 0.97 8.94 1.60
C TRP A 69 1.63 10.28 1.96
N GLY A 70 2.01 11.03 0.92
CA GLY A 70 2.49 12.41 1.05
C GLY A 70 1.37 13.41 0.79
N ARG A 71 1.25 14.44 1.64
CA ARG A 71 0.35 15.59 1.42
C ARG A 71 1.15 16.82 1.04
N THR A 72 0.60 17.66 0.16
CA THR A 72 1.29 18.85 -0.35
C THR A 72 0.53 20.14 -0.07
N ASN A 73 1.28 21.24 0.02
CA ASN A 73 0.78 22.59 0.23
C ASN A 73 -0.24 22.68 1.38
N CYS A 74 0.16 22.17 2.55
CA CYS A 74 -0.68 22.20 3.74
C CYS A 74 -0.43 23.44 4.59
N ASN A 75 -1.49 23.90 5.25
CA ASN A 75 -1.41 24.89 6.31
C ASN A 75 -2.21 24.39 7.51
N PHE A 76 -1.58 24.37 8.68
CA PHE A 76 -2.18 23.91 9.94
C PHE A 76 -1.97 24.96 11.03
N ASP A 77 -2.97 25.12 11.90
CA ASP A 77 -2.87 25.90 13.12
C ASP A 77 -2.09 25.16 14.23
N GLY A 78 -1.93 25.82 15.38
CA GLY A 78 -1.25 25.23 16.55
C GLY A 78 -1.96 24.00 17.15
N ASN A 79 -3.22 23.76 16.80
CA ASN A 79 -4.00 22.59 17.21
C ASN A 79 -3.94 21.46 16.18
N GLY A 80 -3.14 21.61 15.11
CA GLY A 80 -3.04 20.64 14.03
C GLY A 80 -4.29 20.57 13.15
N ARG A 81 -5.10 21.63 13.09
CA ARG A 81 -6.25 21.74 12.20
C ARG A 81 -5.96 22.68 11.04
N GLY A 82 -6.45 22.36 9.86
CA GLY A 82 -6.06 23.08 8.66
C GLY A 82 -6.53 22.39 7.40
N GLN A 83 -5.79 22.58 6.30
CA GLN A 83 -6.08 21.94 5.02
C GLN A 83 -4.81 21.69 4.22
N CYS A 84 -4.82 20.61 3.44
CA CYS A 84 -3.84 20.34 2.38
C CYS A 84 -4.46 20.47 0.99
N GLN A 85 -3.66 20.88 0.01
CA GLN A 85 -4.10 20.89 -1.40
C GLN A 85 -4.33 19.47 -1.93
N THR A 86 -3.44 18.52 -1.59
CA THR A 86 -3.57 17.11 -1.96
C THR A 86 -3.46 16.21 -0.75
N GLY A 87 -4.18 15.08 -0.77
CA GLY A 87 -4.13 14.07 0.29
C GLY A 87 -4.69 14.51 1.65
N ASP A 88 -5.47 15.58 1.71
CA ASP A 88 -6.05 16.09 2.96
C ASP A 88 -6.91 15.02 3.66
N CYS A 89 -6.75 14.88 4.97
CA CYS A 89 -7.43 13.84 5.77
C CYS A 89 -8.38 14.48 6.79
N ASN A 90 -9.42 15.15 6.27
CA ASN A 90 -10.42 15.92 7.04
C ASN A 90 -9.83 17.09 7.82
N GLY A 91 -8.84 17.76 7.23
CA GLY A 91 -8.20 18.95 7.79
C GLY A 91 -7.37 18.69 9.06
N LEU A 92 -6.91 17.46 9.27
CA LEU A 92 -6.10 17.09 10.44
C LEU A 92 -4.63 16.91 10.06
N LEU A 93 -3.71 17.42 10.87
CA LEU A 93 -2.29 17.09 10.77
C LEU A 93 -2.08 15.60 11.08
N GLU A 94 -2.67 15.13 12.17
CA GLU A 94 -2.67 13.74 12.61
C GLU A 94 -3.87 12.99 12.01
N CYS A 95 -3.66 12.32 10.88
CA CYS A 95 -4.74 11.65 10.15
C CYS A 95 -5.37 10.50 10.96
N ARG A 96 -6.70 10.41 10.92
CA ARG A 96 -7.50 9.32 11.54
C ARG A 96 -8.24 8.46 10.52
N GLY A 97 -7.94 8.66 9.24
CA GLY A 97 -8.56 7.99 8.11
C GLY A 97 -7.81 8.36 6.83
N TYR A 98 -8.37 7.98 5.68
CA TYR A 98 -7.70 8.17 4.40
C TYR A 98 -7.73 9.63 3.92
N GLY A 99 -6.73 9.99 3.13
CA GLY A 99 -6.65 11.30 2.49
C GLY A 99 -7.50 11.36 1.22
N ARG A 100 -7.96 12.56 0.87
CA ARG A 100 -8.70 12.83 -0.36
C ARG A 100 -7.77 12.80 -1.59
N PRO A 101 -8.20 12.16 -2.70
CA PRO A 101 -7.49 12.21 -3.98
C PRO A 101 -7.22 13.64 -4.50
N PRO A 102 -6.17 13.86 -5.32
CA PRO A 102 -5.19 12.85 -5.73
C PRO A 102 -4.12 12.62 -4.66
N ASN A 103 -3.78 11.36 -4.39
CA ASN A 103 -2.65 10.99 -3.53
C ASN A 103 -2.03 9.65 -3.94
N THR A 104 -0.71 9.65 -4.14
CA THR A 104 0.04 8.41 -4.37
C THR A 104 0.09 7.62 -3.07
N LEU A 105 -0.37 6.36 -3.08
CA LEU A 105 -0.49 5.53 -1.88
C LEU A 105 0.58 4.44 -1.83
N ALA A 106 1.20 4.25 -0.68
CA ALA A 106 1.78 2.98 -0.28
C ALA A 106 0.72 2.23 0.54
N GLU A 107 0.18 1.15 -0.01
CA GLU A 107 -0.81 0.31 0.66
C GLU A 107 -0.13 -0.95 1.20
N PHE A 108 -0.54 -1.38 2.40
CA PHE A 108 0.02 -2.59 3.00
C PHE A 108 -0.94 -3.31 3.95
N ALA A 109 -0.74 -4.62 4.06
CA ALA A 109 -1.36 -5.50 5.03
C ALA A 109 -0.31 -6.45 5.60
N LEU A 110 -0.18 -6.50 6.92
CA LEU A 110 0.93 -7.17 7.61
C LEU A 110 0.52 -8.49 8.22
N ASN A 111 1.38 -9.50 8.14
CA ASN A 111 1.18 -10.82 8.73
C ASN A 111 -0.18 -11.44 8.35
N GLN A 112 -0.47 -11.47 7.05
CA GLN A 112 -1.69 -12.01 6.47
C GLN A 112 -1.53 -13.51 6.19
N PHE A 113 -2.20 -14.03 5.16
CA PHE A 113 -2.12 -15.45 4.79
C PHE A 113 -0.68 -15.95 4.69
N SER A 114 -0.38 -17.08 5.36
CA SER A 114 0.96 -17.68 5.42
C SER A 114 2.05 -16.80 6.06
N ASN A 115 1.66 -15.86 6.95
CA ASN A 115 2.57 -14.90 7.58
C ASN A 115 3.31 -14.03 6.56
N LEU A 116 2.62 -13.66 5.48
CA LEU A 116 3.13 -12.79 4.43
C LEU A 116 2.63 -11.37 4.64
N ASP A 117 3.50 -10.40 4.34
CA ASP A 117 3.08 -9.02 4.21
C ASP A 117 2.75 -8.76 2.74
N PHE A 118 1.64 -8.08 2.47
CA PHE A 118 1.25 -7.65 1.15
C PHE A 118 1.46 -6.15 1.06
N VAL A 119 2.24 -5.70 0.07
CA VAL A 119 2.51 -4.28 -0.15
C VAL A 119 2.33 -3.93 -1.61
N ASP A 120 1.86 -2.72 -1.88
CA ASP A 120 1.79 -2.15 -3.22
C ASP A 120 1.89 -0.62 -3.22
N ILE A 121 2.19 -0.05 -4.40
CA ILE A 121 1.98 1.37 -4.67
C ILE A 121 0.74 1.49 -5.54
N SER A 122 -0.23 2.26 -5.08
CA SER A 122 -1.53 2.39 -5.72
C SER A 122 -1.77 3.82 -6.22
N LEU A 123 -2.26 3.90 -7.47
CA LEU A 123 -2.72 5.13 -8.12
C LEU A 123 -4.24 5.12 -8.35
N VAL A 124 -4.97 4.23 -7.66
CA VAL A 124 -6.44 4.19 -7.70
C VAL A 124 -7.02 5.52 -7.18
N ASP A 125 -6.36 6.12 -6.20
CA ASP A 125 -6.70 7.44 -5.65
C ASP A 125 -5.85 8.57 -6.29
N GLY A 126 -5.28 8.33 -7.47
CA GLY A 126 -4.51 9.31 -8.23
C GLY A 126 -3.02 9.38 -7.86
N PHE A 127 -2.36 10.43 -8.34
CA PHE A 127 -0.93 10.67 -8.15
C PHE A 127 -0.69 12.13 -7.75
N ASN A 128 0.16 12.37 -6.77
CA ASN A 128 0.58 13.72 -6.39
C ASN A 128 2.10 13.82 -6.20
N VAL A 129 2.70 12.86 -5.48
CA VAL A 129 4.12 12.84 -5.16
C VAL A 129 4.72 11.50 -5.62
N PRO A 130 5.88 11.52 -6.30
CA PRO A 130 6.64 10.30 -6.59
C PRO A 130 6.91 9.48 -5.33
N MET A 131 6.88 8.16 -5.43
CA MET A 131 7.04 7.28 -4.28
C MET A 131 7.92 6.07 -4.59
N GLU A 132 8.72 5.68 -3.61
CA GLU A 132 9.38 4.39 -3.55
C GLU A 132 9.00 3.72 -2.24
N PHE A 133 8.56 2.47 -2.32
CA PHE A 133 8.28 1.62 -1.17
C PHE A 133 9.19 0.41 -1.25
N SER A 134 10.11 0.30 -0.31
CA SER A 134 11.16 -0.70 -0.34
C SER A 134 11.32 -1.40 1.00
N PRO A 135 11.63 -2.69 1.00
CA PRO A 135 12.15 -3.35 2.20
C PRO A 135 13.37 -2.64 2.81
N THR A 136 13.59 -2.87 4.11
CA THR A 136 14.93 -2.68 4.70
C THR A 136 15.87 -3.86 4.44
N THR A 137 15.32 -5.01 4.07
CA THR A 137 16.06 -6.25 3.79
C THR A 137 16.03 -6.56 2.30
N ASN A 138 17.04 -7.20 1.72
CA ASN A 138 17.07 -7.48 0.28
C ASN A 138 16.16 -8.66 -0.14
N VAL A 139 15.12 -8.97 0.65
CA VAL A 139 14.27 -10.15 0.48
C VAL A 139 13.18 -9.94 -0.57
N CYS A 140 12.78 -8.68 -0.81
CA CYS A 140 11.72 -8.35 -1.75
C CYS A 140 12.16 -7.24 -2.71
N GLN A 141 11.46 -7.13 -3.83
CA GLN A 141 11.73 -6.08 -4.80
C GLN A 141 11.30 -4.71 -4.27
N ASN A 142 11.97 -3.67 -4.76
CA ASN A 142 11.61 -2.29 -4.49
C ASN A 142 10.47 -1.87 -5.41
N LEU A 143 9.39 -1.36 -4.85
CA LEU A 143 8.29 -0.78 -5.61
C LEU A 143 8.58 0.70 -5.84
N ARG A 144 8.44 1.16 -7.09
CA ARG A 144 8.75 2.54 -7.47
C ARG A 144 7.70 3.08 -8.43
N CYS A 145 7.23 4.29 -8.15
CA CYS A 145 6.43 5.10 -9.05
C CYS A 145 6.98 6.52 -9.06
N THR A 146 7.89 6.76 -10.00
CA THR A 146 8.73 7.96 -10.08
C THR A 146 8.64 8.68 -11.42
N GLY A 147 7.66 8.29 -12.27
CA GLY A 147 7.40 8.95 -13.55
C GLY A 147 6.87 10.39 -13.39
N ARG A 148 6.92 11.16 -14.48
CA ARG A 148 6.48 12.56 -14.56
C ARG A 148 4.95 12.69 -14.71
N ILE A 149 4.20 11.95 -13.89
CA ILE A 149 2.73 11.79 -14.03
C ILE A 149 1.99 13.13 -13.93
N ASN A 150 2.39 14.03 -13.03
CA ASN A 150 1.75 15.36 -12.91
C ASN A 150 1.95 16.23 -14.15
N GLU A 151 3.07 16.05 -14.84
CA GLU A 151 3.44 16.86 -16.01
C GLU A 151 2.69 16.36 -17.24
N GLU A 152 2.70 15.04 -17.42
CA GLU A 152 2.02 14.33 -18.51
C GLU A 152 0.52 14.09 -18.25
N CYS A 153 -0.01 14.61 -17.14
CA CYS A 153 -1.40 14.37 -16.74
C CYS A 153 -2.37 14.89 -17.82
N PRO A 154 -3.26 14.03 -18.37
CA PRO A 154 -4.30 14.46 -19.29
C PRO A 154 -5.16 15.55 -18.67
N ASN A 155 -5.57 16.54 -19.47
CA ASN A 155 -6.32 17.71 -18.98
C ASN A 155 -7.60 17.33 -18.21
N VAL A 156 -8.30 16.27 -18.64
CA VAL A 156 -9.53 15.79 -17.99
C VAL A 156 -9.29 15.17 -16.61
N LEU A 157 -8.05 14.77 -16.28
CA LEU A 157 -7.67 14.18 -14.99
C LEU A 157 -6.87 15.14 -14.11
N ARG A 158 -6.50 16.32 -14.64
CA ARG A 158 -5.61 17.25 -13.95
C ARG A 158 -6.32 17.85 -12.73
N ALA A 159 -5.62 17.87 -11.60
CA ALA A 159 -6.09 18.45 -10.35
C ALA A 159 -5.01 19.39 -9.78
N PRO A 160 -5.38 20.33 -8.88
CA PRO A 160 -4.38 21.17 -8.23
C PRO A 160 -3.34 20.33 -7.48
N GLY A 161 -2.08 20.41 -7.89
CA GLY A 161 -0.97 19.69 -7.26
C GLY A 161 -0.89 18.18 -7.56
N GLY A 162 -1.71 17.66 -8.49
CA GLY A 162 -1.72 16.23 -8.80
C GLY A 162 -2.48 15.83 -10.07
N CYS A 163 -2.63 14.52 -10.25
CA CYS A 163 -3.37 13.89 -11.34
C CYS A 163 -4.35 12.87 -10.76
N ASN A 164 -5.65 13.08 -10.97
CA ASN A 164 -6.68 12.16 -10.49
C ASN A 164 -6.69 10.85 -11.28
N ASN A 165 -7.24 9.81 -10.66
CA ASN A 165 -7.63 8.61 -11.36
C ASN A 165 -8.96 8.83 -12.11
N PRO A 166 -9.17 8.20 -13.27
CA PRO A 166 -10.46 8.22 -13.97
C PRO A 166 -11.66 7.84 -13.11
N CYS A 167 -11.52 6.92 -12.15
CA CYS A 167 -12.62 6.58 -11.23
C CYS A 167 -13.05 7.79 -10.40
N THR A 168 -12.09 8.55 -9.87
CA THR A 168 -12.35 9.77 -9.08
C THR A 168 -13.09 10.83 -9.89
N VAL A 169 -12.78 10.96 -11.18
CA VAL A 169 -13.35 12.00 -12.06
C VAL A 169 -14.69 11.58 -12.66
N PHE A 170 -14.78 10.36 -13.19
CA PHE A 170 -15.92 9.92 -13.99
C PHE A 170 -16.91 9.08 -13.19
N GLY A 171 -16.50 8.43 -12.09
CA GLY A 171 -17.39 7.63 -11.24
C GLY A 171 -18.05 6.43 -11.92
N THR A 172 -17.60 6.04 -13.11
CA THR A 172 -18.25 4.94 -13.87
C THR A 172 -17.66 3.59 -13.48
N ASN A 173 -18.47 2.53 -13.60
CA ASN A 173 -18.05 1.17 -13.27
C ASN A 173 -16.89 0.66 -14.13
N GLN A 174 -16.71 1.23 -15.34
CA GLN A 174 -15.56 0.93 -16.19
C GLN A 174 -14.24 1.32 -15.51
N TYR A 175 -14.22 2.44 -14.79
CA TYR A 175 -13.03 2.95 -14.12
C TYR A 175 -12.95 2.57 -12.64
N CYS A 176 -14.10 2.45 -11.97
CA CYS A 176 -14.17 2.15 -10.54
C CYS A 176 -14.31 0.66 -10.22
N CYS A 177 -14.60 -0.18 -11.21
CA CYS A 177 -14.68 -1.64 -11.08
C CYS A 177 -15.63 -2.14 -9.97
N THR A 178 -16.61 -1.33 -9.57
CA THR A 178 -17.57 -1.59 -8.49
C THR A 178 -18.43 -2.83 -8.72
N ASN A 179 -18.64 -3.21 -10.00
CA ASN A 179 -19.42 -4.39 -10.38
C ASN A 179 -18.57 -5.66 -10.58
N GLY A 180 -17.29 -5.71 -10.20
CA GLY A 180 -16.43 -6.88 -10.46
C GLY A 180 -17.00 -8.21 -9.95
N LEU A 181 -17.67 -8.20 -8.79
CA LEU A 181 -18.40 -9.35 -8.25
C LEU A 181 -19.69 -9.67 -9.02
N GLU A 182 -20.46 -8.65 -9.40
CA GLU A 182 -21.70 -8.83 -10.17
C GLU A 182 -21.46 -9.28 -11.60
N ALA A 183 -20.39 -8.81 -12.24
CA ALA A 183 -19.99 -9.23 -13.58
C ALA A 183 -19.52 -10.69 -13.56
N ALA A 184 -18.72 -11.07 -12.55
CA ALA A 184 -18.32 -12.46 -12.33
C ALA A 184 -19.54 -13.36 -12.05
N ALA A 185 -20.48 -12.91 -11.21
CA ALA A 185 -21.71 -13.64 -10.93
C ALA A 185 -22.62 -13.78 -12.16
N ARG A 186 -22.78 -12.73 -12.98
CA ARG A 186 -23.57 -12.78 -14.23
C ARG A 186 -22.94 -13.71 -15.28
N GLN A 187 -21.62 -13.75 -15.39
CA GLN A 187 -20.92 -14.67 -16.29
C GLN A 187 -21.16 -16.13 -15.88
N ILE A 188 -21.13 -16.40 -14.58
CA ILE A 188 -21.43 -17.71 -13.99
C ILE A 188 -22.89 -18.08 -14.31
N ILE A 189 -23.86 -17.21 -13.98
CA ILE A 189 -25.30 -17.46 -14.19
C ILE A 189 -25.65 -17.65 -15.68
N ARG A 190 -25.04 -16.88 -16.60
CA ARG A 190 -25.22 -17.07 -18.05
C ARG A 190 -24.68 -18.42 -18.53
N GLY A 191 -23.59 -18.90 -17.94
CA GLY A 191 -23.08 -20.26 -18.16
C GLY A 191 -24.07 -21.33 -17.69
N PHE A 192 -24.71 -21.13 -16.53
CA PHE A 192 -25.74 -22.02 -15.97
C PHE A 192 -27.00 -22.10 -16.84
N LEU A 193 -27.45 -21.01 -17.45
CA LEU A 193 -28.66 -20.99 -18.30
C LEU A 193 -28.45 -21.65 -19.68
N SER A 194 -27.20 -21.82 -20.12
CA SER A 194 -26.87 -22.39 -21.43
C SER A 194 -26.77 -23.93 -21.47
N ARG A 195 -26.69 -24.60 -20.32
CA ARG A 195 -26.52 -26.06 -20.23
C ARG A 195 -27.48 -26.61 -19.18
N GLY A 196 -28.56 -27.23 -19.63
CA GLY A 196 -29.65 -27.76 -18.79
C GLY A 196 -29.23 -28.74 -17.67
N ALA A 197 -30.24 -29.15 -16.89
CA ALA A 197 -30.24 -29.70 -15.53
C ALA A 197 -29.34 -30.90 -15.12
N LEU A 198 -28.29 -31.25 -15.86
CA LEU A 198 -27.27 -32.23 -15.43
C LEU A 198 -26.22 -31.64 -14.45
N MET A 199 -26.48 -30.44 -13.94
CA MET A 199 -25.48 -29.60 -13.30
C MET A 199 -25.30 -29.84 -11.79
N LEU A 200 -26.02 -30.75 -11.12
CA LEU A 200 -25.87 -30.92 -9.66
C LEU A 200 -24.55 -31.59 -9.25
N ILE A 201 -24.10 -32.58 -10.02
CA ILE A 201 -22.80 -33.26 -9.81
C ILE A 201 -21.63 -32.34 -10.22
N ALA A 202 -21.84 -31.54 -11.26
CA ALA A 202 -20.89 -30.50 -11.67
C ALA A 202 -20.86 -29.33 -10.68
N ILE A 203 -21.98 -28.99 -10.02
CA ILE A 203 -22.07 -27.99 -8.94
C ILE A 203 -21.27 -28.44 -7.73
N LEU A 204 -21.34 -29.70 -7.29
CA LEU A 204 -20.51 -30.16 -6.16
C LEU A 204 -19.01 -30.21 -6.50
N ARG A 205 -18.65 -30.58 -7.74
CA ARG A 205 -17.26 -30.50 -8.23
C ARG A 205 -16.79 -29.06 -8.42
N MET A 206 -17.66 -28.16 -8.88
CA MET A 206 -17.39 -26.73 -9.01
C MET A 206 -17.35 -26.04 -7.65
N ILE A 207 -18.18 -26.36 -6.67
CA ILE A 207 -18.09 -25.81 -5.30
C ILE A 207 -16.76 -26.23 -4.68
N ARG A 208 -16.31 -27.47 -4.91
CA ARG A 208 -14.99 -27.95 -4.46
C ARG A 208 -13.82 -27.28 -5.20
N GLN A 209 -13.98 -26.99 -6.50
CA GLN A 209 -13.02 -26.19 -7.28
C GLN A 209 -13.10 -24.70 -6.96
N VAL A 210 -14.26 -24.15 -6.60
CA VAL A 210 -14.51 -22.75 -6.20
C VAL A 210 -14.05 -22.53 -4.77
N PHE A 211 -14.07 -23.54 -3.89
CA PHE A 211 -13.39 -23.48 -2.59
C PHE A 211 -11.86 -23.54 -2.77
N SER A 212 -11.36 -24.39 -3.69
CA SER A 212 -9.93 -24.43 -4.02
C SER A 212 -9.46 -23.18 -4.77
N LEU A 213 -10.33 -22.59 -5.61
CA LEU A 213 -10.09 -21.33 -6.32
C LEU A 213 -10.35 -20.12 -5.44
N ALA A 214 -11.24 -20.16 -4.44
CA ALA A 214 -11.41 -19.09 -3.46
C ALA A 214 -10.17 -18.96 -2.58
N LEU A 215 -9.46 -20.07 -2.32
CA LEU A 215 -8.11 -20.05 -1.72
C LEU A 215 -7.02 -19.55 -2.69
N LEU A 216 -7.25 -19.58 -4.01
CA LEU A 216 -6.36 -18.98 -5.02
C LEU A 216 -6.78 -17.54 -5.43
N ARG A 217 -8.00 -17.12 -5.08
CA ARG A 217 -8.66 -15.86 -5.49
C ARG A 217 -8.58 -14.79 -4.40
N GLU A 218 -7.52 -14.80 -3.61
CA GLU A 218 -6.96 -13.55 -3.07
C GLU A 218 -6.03 -12.87 -4.11
N ARG A 219 -5.58 -13.59 -5.15
CA ARG A 219 -4.61 -13.07 -6.14
C ARG A 219 -5.21 -12.25 -7.28
N GLU A 220 -6.51 -12.31 -7.53
CA GLU A 220 -7.13 -11.67 -8.72
C GLU A 220 -7.75 -10.28 -8.42
N TRP A 221 -7.94 -9.93 -7.14
CA TRP A 221 -8.55 -8.65 -6.77
C TRP A 221 -7.66 -7.43 -7.06
N LYS A 222 -6.35 -7.65 -7.23
CA LYS A 222 -5.35 -6.60 -7.48
C LYS A 222 -5.02 -6.41 -8.98
N MET A 223 -5.52 -7.27 -9.86
CA MET A 223 -5.16 -7.27 -11.29
C MET A 223 -5.88 -6.21 -12.15
N VAL A 224 -6.96 -5.58 -11.66
CA VAL A 224 -7.76 -4.67 -12.51
C VAL A 224 -7.29 -3.20 -12.47
N SER A 225 -6.51 -2.81 -11.46
CA SER A 225 -5.99 -1.43 -11.35
C SER A 225 -4.79 -1.14 -12.27
N ALA A 226 -4.15 -2.18 -12.83
CA ALA A 226 -2.97 -2.04 -13.70
C ALA A 226 -3.31 -1.80 -15.18
N ALA A 227 -4.56 -2.03 -15.60
CA ALA A 227 -4.89 -2.09 -17.03
C ALA A 227 -5.21 -0.72 -17.68
N SER A 228 -5.36 0.36 -16.92
CA SER A 228 -5.67 1.70 -17.48
C SER A 228 -4.43 2.54 -17.79
N TRP A 229 -3.25 2.17 -17.28
CA TRP A 229 -1.98 2.81 -17.65
C TRP A 229 -1.23 1.95 -18.66
N GLY A 230 -1.69 2.04 -19.91
CA GLY A 230 -1.19 1.23 -21.02
C GLY A 230 0.34 1.21 -21.13
N ARG A 231 0.90 0.00 -21.05
CA ARG A 231 1.88 -0.66 -21.94
C ARG A 231 3.03 0.15 -22.55
N ARG A 232 3.43 1.27 -21.95
CA ARG A 232 4.70 1.98 -22.22
C ARG A 232 5.27 2.44 -20.88
N GLY A 233 6.52 2.07 -20.60
CA GLY A 233 7.21 2.29 -19.33
C GLY A 233 7.25 3.76 -18.89
N ARG A 234 6.25 4.20 -18.14
CA ARG A 234 6.13 5.55 -17.57
C ARG A 234 6.53 5.56 -16.09
N GLY A 235 7.74 5.10 -15.78
CA GLY A 235 8.40 5.29 -14.47
C GLY A 235 7.72 4.69 -13.23
N CYS A 236 6.60 4.00 -13.38
CA CYS A 236 5.97 3.18 -12.35
C CYS A 236 6.11 1.73 -12.82
N ALA A 237 6.93 0.95 -12.10
CA ALA A 237 7.12 -0.46 -12.43
C ALA A 237 5.77 -1.15 -12.24
N ALA A 238 5.11 -1.45 -13.36
CA ALA A 238 3.84 -2.15 -13.38
C ALA A 238 4.10 -3.62 -13.01
N GLY A 239 3.44 -4.07 -11.94
CA GLY A 239 3.25 -5.48 -11.67
C GLY A 239 4.50 -6.22 -11.22
N ASP A 240 4.75 -6.19 -9.91
CA ASP A 240 4.83 -7.42 -9.15
C ASP A 240 4.25 -7.12 -7.77
N GLU A 241 3.18 -7.83 -7.40
CA GLU A 241 2.70 -7.85 -6.03
C GLU A 241 3.84 -8.34 -5.14
N GLY A 242 4.57 -7.40 -4.55
CA GLY A 242 5.72 -7.69 -3.71
C GLY A 242 5.26 -8.28 -2.38
N GLY A 243 4.96 -9.57 -2.35
CA GLY A 243 4.74 -10.29 -1.11
C GLY A 243 6.06 -10.36 -0.32
N PHE A 244 6.08 -9.84 0.91
CA PHE A 244 7.18 -10.08 1.83
C PHE A 244 7.09 -11.52 2.36
N ARG A 245 8.09 -12.36 2.07
CA ARG A 245 8.14 -13.73 2.62
C ARG A 245 8.83 -13.78 3.98
N ARG A 246 8.16 -14.48 4.91
CA ARG A 246 8.60 -14.89 6.26
C ARG A 246 9.73 -14.07 6.86
N GLY A 247 9.38 -13.02 7.60
CA GLY A 247 10.30 -12.42 8.57
C GLY A 247 10.09 -10.94 8.78
N ARG A 248 9.78 -10.57 10.03
CA ARG A 248 10.05 -9.28 10.69
C ARG A 248 9.99 -8.07 9.74
N GLY A 249 8.76 -7.68 9.35
CA GLY A 249 8.49 -6.57 8.45
C GLY A 249 9.14 -5.26 8.91
N ARG A 250 10.20 -4.84 8.23
CA ARG A 250 10.77 -3.50 8.36
C ARG A 250 10.80 -2.89 6.95
N GLY A 251 10.00 -1.85 6.74
CA GLY A 251 9.88 -1.16 5.46
C GLY A 251 10.53 0.23 5.51
N ARG A 252 11.00 0.71 4.35
CA ARG A 252 11.35 2.11 4.11
C ARG A 252 10.42 2.64 3.04
N ILE A 253 9.84 3.79 3.31
CA ILE A 253 9.02 4.51 2.34
C ILE A 253 9.72 5.83 2.06
N TRP A 254 10.07 6.03 0.81
CA TRP A 254 10.63 7.28 0.34
C TRP A 254 9.52 8.03 -0.39
N VAL A 255 9.21 9.22 0.13
CA VAL A 255 8.31 10.17 -0.53
C VAL A 255 9.20 11.14 -1.29
N GLY A 256 9.17 11.08 -2.61
CA GLY A 256 10.10 11.76 -3.52
C GLY A 256 11.03 10.80 -4.23
N GLY A 257 11.07 10.89 -5.56
CA GLY A 257 11.94 10.08 -6.39
C GLY A 257 13.41 10.39 -6.12
N ALA A 258 14.26 9.37 -6.17
CA ALA A 258 15.69 9.57 -6.28
C ALA A 258 15.97 10.40 -7.54
N ARG A 259 16.34 11.67 -7.38
CA ARG A 259 17.05 12.35 -8.46
C ARG A 259 18.32 11.54 -8.72
N GLU A 260 18.53 11.27 -10.00
CA GLU A 260 19.73 10.70 -10.59
C GLU A 260 21.00 11.29 -9.94
N GLY A 261 21.96 10.43 -9.59
CA GLY A 261 23.33 10.85 -9.27
C GLY A 261 23.76 10.77 -7.80
N TRP A 262 23.72 9.59 -7.19
CA TRP A 262 24.73 9.21 -6.18
C TRP A 262 25.33 7.87 -6.58
N GLY A 263 26.19 7.92 -7.60
CA GLY A 263 27.12 6.86 -7.95
C GLY A 263 28.54 7.39 -7.80
N GLY A 264 29.33 6.71 -6.96
CA GLY A 264 30.79 6.72 -7.04
C GLY A 264 31.51 7.84 -6.29
N GLY A 265 32.06 7.49 -5.12
CA GLY A 265 33.27 8.14 -4.67
C GLY A 265 34.38 7.96 -5.72
N GLY A 266 35.13 9.03 -5.96
CA GLY A 266 36.26 9.03 -6.88
C GLY A 266 37.15 10.23 -6.62
N GLY A 267 38.21 10.00 -5.83
CA GLY A 267 39.54 10.58 -6.04
C GLY A 267 39.70 12.10 -6.09
N VAL A 268 40.24 12.65 -5.01
CA VAL A 268 41.14 13.81 -5.07
C VAL A 268 42.27 13.48 -6.06
N GLY A 269 42.47 14.31 -7.08
CA GLY A 269 43.55 14.17 -8.04
C GLY A 269 43.73 15.46 -8.83
N GLY A 270 44.52 16.39 -8.29
CA GLY A 270 45.03 17.53 -9.04
C GLY A 270 46.24 17.14 -9.88
N LEU A 271 46.32 17.66 -11.11
CA LEU A 271 47.52 17.82 -11.95
C LEU A 271 47.18 18.99 -12.89
N ARG A 272 47.79 20.18 -12.73
CA ARG A 272 49.02 20.63 -13.44
C ARG A 272 49.04 20.24 -14.93
N GLY A 273 49.01 21.27 -15.75
CA GLY A 273 49.24 21.30 -17.20
C GLY A 273 49.05 22.73 -17.66
#